data_AF-A0A392VP55-F1
#
_entry.id   AF-A0A392VP55-F1
#
_cell.length_a   1.000
_cell.length_b   1.000
_cell.length_c   1.000
_cell.angle_alpha   90.00
_cell.angle_beta   90.00
_cell.angle_gamma   90.00
#
_symmetry.space_group_name_H-M   'P 1'
#
loop_
_entity.id
_entity.type
_entity.pdbx_description
1 polymer ?
#
loop_
_entity_poly.entity_id
_entity_poly.type
_entity_poly.pdbx_seq_one_letter_code
_entity_poly.pdbx_strand_id
1 'polypeptide(L)' 'ETSLQPWTLSVDGSSNLRGSGAGVVLEGPDGDLIEQSLCFAFKASNNQAKYEALIAGMRLAKEME' A
#
# COMPACT_ATOMS: atom_id res chain seq x y z
N GLU A 1 -11.92 24.43 -13.59
CA GLU A 1 -10.59 23.81 -13.58
C GLU A 1 -10.64 22.71 -12.52
N THR A 2 -11.08 21.51 -12.89
CA THR A 2 -10.99 20.35 -11.99
C THR A 2 -9.50 20.05 -11.87
N SER A 3 -8.91 20.35 -10.72
CA SER A 3 -7.51 20.01 -10.46
C SER A 3 -7.38 18.50 -10.56
N LEU A 4 -6.73 18.02 -11.64
CA LEU A 4 -6.32 16.63 -11.77
C LEU A 4 -5.17 16.39 -10.78
N GLN A 5 -5.49 16.30 -9.49
CA GLN A 5 -4.50 15.88 -8.51
C GLN A 5 -4.24 14.38 -8.72
N PRO A 6 -2.97 13.96 -8.88
CA PRO A 6 -2.65 12.55 -9.05
C PRO A 6 -2.90 11.79 -7.74
N TRP A 7 -3.24 10.51 -7.86
CA TRP A 7 -3.27 9.60 -6.71
C TRP A 7 -1.88 9.51 -6.06
N THR A 8 -1.83 9.61 -4.73
CA THR A 8 -0.59 9.45 -3.95
C THR A 8 -0.61 8.11 -3.23
N LEU A 9 0.39 7.26 -3.49
CA LEU A 9 0.54 5.95 -2.87
C LEU A 9 1.64 5.98 -1.81
N SER A 10 1.28 5.70 -0.56
CA SER A 10 2.19 5.52 0.56
C SER A 10 2.16 4.08 1.06
N VAL A 11 3.33 3.49 1.31
CA VAL A 11 3.43 2.09 1.77
C VAL A 11 4.43 1.95 2.90
N ASP A 12 4.14 1.05 3.84
CA ASP A 12 5.09 0.61 4.86
C ASP A 12 4.97 -0.90 5.09
N GLY A 13 6.02 -1.50 5.64
CA GLY A 13 6.14 -2.94 5.79
C GLY A 13 6.96 -3.30 7.00
N SER A 14 6.48 -4.30 7.75
CA SER A 14 7.09 -4.76 8.98
C SER A 14 7.08 -6.28 9.06
N SER A 15 8.13 -6.84 9.64
CA SER A 15 8.28 -8.26 9.87
C SER A 15 8.89 -8.53 11.23
N ASN A 16 8.45 -9.61 11.86
CA ASN A 16 9.01 -10.14 13.09
C ASN A 16 8.99 -11.67 13.07
N LEU A 17 9.44 -12.29 14.17
CA LEU A 17 9.50 -13.75 14.32
C LEU A 17 8.13 -14.45 14.17
N ARG A 18 7.03 -13.75 14.49
CA ARG A 18 5.66 -14.30 14.44
C ARG A 18 5.02 -14.17 13.06
N GLY A 19 5.46 -13.22 12.25
CA GLY A 19 4.91 -13.01 10.91
C GLY A 19 5.31 -11.65 10.32
N SER A 20 4.75 -11.36 9.15
CA SER A 20 4.98 -10.12 8.43
C SER A 20 3.68 -9.51 7.92
N GLY A 21 3.68 -8.20 7.78
CA GLY A 21 2.56 -7.45 7.25
C GLY A 21 2.99 -6.10 6.70
N ALA A 22 2.03 -5.39 6.14
CA ALA A 22 2.26 -4.11 5.51
C ALA A 22 1.03 -3.21 5.59
N GLY A 23 1.27 -1.91 5.56
CA GLY A 23 0.27 -0.87 5.38
C GLY A 23 0.37 -0.27 3.98
N VAL A 24 -0.78 0.05 3.41
CA VAL A 24 -0.93 0.75 2.14
C VAL A 24 -1.94 1.87 2.34
N VAL A 25 -1.60 3.07 1.89
CA VAL A 25 -2.49 4.23 1.90
C VAL A 25 -2.49 4.83 0.50
N LEU A 26 -3.70 5.03 -0.05
CA LEU A 26 -3.91 5.67 -1.34
C LEU A 26 -4.78 6.92 -1.14
N GLU A 27 -4.23 8.08 -1.49
CA GLU A 27 -4.89 9.38 -1.37
C GLU A 27 -5.27 9.88 -2.76
N GLY A 28 -6.56 10.19 -2.96
CA GLY A 28 -7.12 10.63 -4.22
C GLY A 28 -7.26 12.16 -4.35
N PRO A 29 -7.50 12.65 -5.58
CA PRO A 29 -7.63 14.08 -5.87
C PRO A 29 -8.69 14.81 -5.08
N ASP A 30 -9.79 14.13 -4.77
CA ASP A 30 -10.98 14.70 -4.14
C ASP A 30 -10.98 14.51 -2.62
N GLY A 31 -9.83 14.13 -2.04
CA GLY A 31 -9.69 13.80 -0.63
C GLY A 31 -10.11 12.37 -0.28
N ASP A 32 -10.30 11.51 -1.28
CA ASP A 32 -10.49 10.08 -1.08
C ASP A 32 -9.29 9.47 -0.36
N LEU A 33 -9.56 8.60 0.61
CA LEU A 33 -8.52 7.91 1.37
C LEU A 33 -8.84 6.42 1.45
N ILE A 34 -7.96 5.58 0.92
CA ILE A 34 -8.08 4.13 0.97
C ILE A 34 -6.90 3.58 1.78
N GLU A 35 -7.21 3.01 2.94
CA GLU A 35 -6.23 2.39 3.82
C GLU A 35 -6.40 0.86 3.80
N GLN A 36 -5.31 0.14 3.54
CA GLN A 36 -5.29 -1.33 3.59
C GLN A 36 -4.17 -1.84 4.48
N SER A 37 -4.50 -2.89 5.23
CA SER A 37 -3.55 -3.66 6.03
C SER A 37 -3.41 -5.06 5.44
N LEU A 38 -2.20 -5.42 5.07
CA LEU A 38 -1.85 -6.71 4.49
C LEU A 38 -1.19 -7.58 5.55
N CYS A 39 -1.65 -8.81 5.69
CA CYS A 39 -0.96 -9.84 6.47
C CYS A 39 -0.43 -10.89 5.51
N PHE A 40 0.88 -11.09 5.49
CA PHE A 40 1.51 -12.05 4.58
C PHE A 40 1.45 -13.45 5.18
N ALA A 41 0.92 -14.41 4.43
CA ALA A 41 0.88 -15.82 4.79
C ALA A 41 2.26 -16.52 4.69
N PHE A 42 3.30 -15.76 4.35
CA PHE A 42 4.67 -16.21 4.21
C PHE A 42 5.60 -15.34 5.07
N LYS A 43 6.76 -15.88 5.43
CA LYS A 43 7.81 -15.09 6.08
C LYS A 43 8.45 -14.15 5.08
N ALA A 44 8.42 -12.85 5.37
CA ALA A 44 9.16 -11.83 4.65
C ALA A 44 10.19 -11.16 5.57
N SER A 45 11.27 -10.61 5.04
CA SER A 45 12.05 -9.58 5.74
C SER A 45 11.29 -8.25 5.74
N ASN A 46 11.71 -7.26 6.55
CA ASN A 46 11.11 -5.91 6.52
C ASN A 46 11.13 -5.31 5.11
N ASN A 47 12.23 -5.48 4.38
CA ASN A 47 12.36 -4.96 3.01
C ASN A 47 11.42 -5.70 2.06
N GLN A 48 11.33 -7.03 2.14
CA GLN A 48 10.37 -7.78 1.34
C GLN A 48 8.92 -7.37 1.65
N ALA A 49 8.57 -7.18 2.93
CA ALA A 49 7.24 -6.71 3.32
C ALA A 49 6.90 -5.35 2.69
N LYS A 50 7.86 -4.41 2.65
CA LYS A 50 7.70 -3.11 1.98
C LYS A 50 7.53 -3.23 0.45
N TYR A 51 8.30 -4.11 -0.19
CA TYR A 51 8.16 -4.33 -1.63
C TYR A 51 6.84 -4.99 -1.99
N GLU A 52 6.39 -5.96 -1.21
CA GLU A 52 5.08 -6.59 -1.39
C GLU A 52 3.94 -5.59 -1.16
N ALA A 53 4.09 -4.70 -0.16
CA ALA A 53 3.18 -3.57 0.06
C ALA A 53 3.09 -2.66 -1.18
N LEU A 54 4.24 -2.30 -1.76
CA LEU A 54 4.31 -1.47 -2.95
C LEU A 54 3.61 -2.12 -4.15
N ILE A 55 3.84 -3.41 -4.38
CA ILE A 55 3.20 -4.16 -5.48
C ILE A 55 1.68 -4.22 -5.27
N ALA A 56 1.23 -4.54 -4.06
CA ALA A 56 -0.20 -4.56 -3.74
C ALA A 56 -0.83 -3.17 -3.89
N GLY A 57 -0.15 -2.11 -3.43
CA GLY A 57 -0.59 -0.73 -3.58
C GLY A 57 -0.66 -0.26 -5.02
N MET A 58 0.29 -0.64 -5.88
CA MET A 58 0.23 -0.33 -7.32
C MET A 58 -0.93 -1.05 -8.02
N ARG A 59 -1.25 -2.29 -7.60
CA ARG A 59 -2.43 -3.00 -8.11
C ARG A 59 -3.72 -2.31 -7.70
N LEU A 60 -3.80 -1.90 -6.43
CA LEU A 60 -4.94 -1.14 -5.91
C LEU A 60 -5.12 0.20 -6.66
N ALA A 61 -4.04 0.96 -6.84
CA ALA A 61 -4.08 2.22 -7.57
C ALA A 61 -4.55 2.05 -9.03
N LYS A 62 -4.15 0.95 -9.68
CA LYS A 62 -4.60 0.61 -11.04
C LYS A 62 -6.10 0.29 -11.11
N GLU A 63 -6.69 -0.24 -10.05
CA GLU A 63 -8.14 -0.47 -9.99
C GLU A 63 -8.95 0.82 -9.79
N MET A 64 -8.29 1.90 -9.38
CA MET A 64 -8.89 3.24 -9.18
C MET A 64 -8.71 4.18 -10.39
N GLU A 65 -8.06 3.71 -11.46
CA GLU A 65 -8.03 4.37 -12.77
C GLU A 65 -9.37 4.20 -13.49
#